data_AF-A0A2X2E5H1-F1
#
_entry.id   AF-A0A2X2E5H1-F1
#
_cell.length_a   1.000
_cell.length_b   1.000
_cell.length_c   1.000
_cell.angle_alpha   90.00
_cell.angle_beta   90.00
_cell.angle_gamma   90.00
#
_symmetry.space_group_name_H-M   'P 1'
#
loop_
_entity.id
_entity.type
_entity.pdbx_description
1 polymer ?
#
loop_
_entity_poly.entity_id
_entity_poly.type
_entity_poly.pdbx_seq_one_letter_code
_entity_poly.pdbx_strand_id
1 'polypeptide(L)'
;MLEEYRKHVAERAAEGVVPKPLDATQTAALVELLKSPPKGEEEFLLDLIVNRVPPGVDEAAYVKAGFLTALAKGETTSPLITPEKSRRIIRYYARWL
;
A
#
# COMPACT_ATOMS: atom_id res chain seq x y z
N MET A 1 4.16 12.32 1.84
CA MET A 1 3.92 11.07 1.07
C MET A 1 3.13 11.30 -0.22
N LEU A 2 1.81 11.57 -0.24
CA LEU A 2 1.04 11.58 -1.50
C LEU A 2 1.53 12.61 -2.53
N GLU A 3 1.79 13.85 -2.10
CA GLU A 3 2.32 14.90 -2.99
C GLU A 3 3.72 14.56 -3.52
N GLU A 4 4.61 14.09 -2.64
CA GLU A 4 5.97 13.64 -3.01
C GLU A 4 5.92 12.45 -3.98
N TYR A 5 5.02 11.50 -3.74
CA TYR A 5 4.81 10.36 -4.63
C TYR A 5 4.33 10.83 -6.00
N ARG A 6 3.36 11.76 -6.07
CA ARG A 6 2.88 12.33 -7.34
C ARG A 6 3.99 13.08 -8.07
N LYS A 7 4.83 13.83 -7.34
CA LYS A 7 5.99 14.53 -7.92
C LYS A 7 6.97 13.54 -8.53
N HIS A 8 7.33 12.47 -7.82
CA HIS A 8 8.20 11.41 -8.32
C HIS A 8 7.60 10.71 -9.55
N VAL A 9 6.30 10.44 -9.57
CA VAL A 9 5.61 9.88 -10.74
C VAL A 9 5.74 10.81 -11.95
N ALA A 10 5.54 12.12 -11.76
CA ALA A 10 5.66 13.11 -12.83
C ALA A 10 7.10 13.24 -13.35
N GLU A 11 8.10 13.28 -12.46
CA GLU A 11 9.52 13.33 -12.82
C GLU A 11 9.94 12.09 -13.64
N ARG A 12 9.52 10.91 -13.18
CA ARG A 12 9.82 9.64 -13.87
C ARG A 12 9.09 9.53 -15.21
N ALA A 13 7.84 10.00 -15.27
CA ALA A 13 7.09 10.04 -16.53
C ALA A 13 7.73 11.00 -17.54
N ALA A 14 8.29 12.13 -17.10
CA ALA A 14 9.04 13.05 -17.97
C ALA A 14 10.31 12.40 -18.55
N GLU A 15 10.92 11.48 -17.79
CA GLU A 15 12.03 10.63 -18.24
C GLU A 15 11.57 9.39 -19.05
N GLY A 16 10.26 9.20 -19.26
CA GLY A 16 9.70 8.04 -19.96
C GLY A 16 9.82 6.71 -19.20
N VAL A 17 10.06 6.76 -17.89
CA VAL A 17 10.29 5.59 -17.02
C VAL A 17 9.18 5.44 -16.00
N VAL A 18 8.90 4.18 -15.66
CA VAL A 18 7.89 3.87 -14.65
C VAL A 18 8.35 4.35 -13.26
N PRO A 19 7.42 4.84 -12.43
CA PRO A 19 7.75 5.24 -11.06
C PRO A 19 8.31 4.05 -10.28
N LYS A 20 9.21 4.34 -9.34
CA LYS A 20 9.74 3.30 -8.43
C LYS A 20 8.64 2.77 -7.50
N PRO A 21 8.72 1.49 -7.05
CA PRO A 21 7.88 0.97 -5.98
C PRO A 21 7.98 1.81 -4.70
N LEU A 22 7.00 1.67 -3.82
CA LEU A 22 7.02 2.31 -2.51
C LEU A 22 8.09 1.66 -1.62
N ASP A 23 8.84 2.50 -0.92
CA ASP A 23 9.75 2.06 0.14
C ASP A 23 9.01 1.83 1.47
N ALA A 24 9.72 1.37 2.50
CA ALA A 24 9.16 1.07 3.81
C ALA A 24 8.57 2.32 4.50
N THR A 25 9.22 3.48 4.37
CA THR A 25 8.77 4.74 4.96
C THR A 25 7.48 5.23 4.29
N GLN A 26 7.42 5.18 2.96
CA GLN A 26 6.23 5.52 2.18
C GLN A 26 5.09 4.55 2.47
N THR A 27 5.38 3.26 2.62
CA THR A 27 4.37 2.25 2.96
C THR A 27 3.83 2.44 4.37
N ALA A 28 4.67 2.80 5.35
CA ALA A 28 4.22 3.14 6.69
C ALA A 28 3.31 4.38 6.69
N ALA A 29 3.68 5.42 5.95
CA ALA A 29 2.83 6.60 5.79
C ALA A 29 1.50 6.27 5.08
N LEU A 30 1.52 5.38 4.08
CA LEU A 30 0.33 4.88 3.40
C LEU A 30 -0.60 4.12 4.36
N VAL A 31 -0.05 3.34 5.28
CA VAL A 31 -0.85 2.63 6.31
C VAL A 31 -1.65 3.60 7.17
N GLU A 32 -1.05 4.72 7.59
CA GLU A 32 -1.76 5.73 8.37
C GLU A 32 -2.88 6.39 7.57
N LEU A 33 -2.64 6.68 6.28
CA LEU A 33 -3.68 7.17 5.37
C LEU A 33 -4.80 6.15 5.15
N LEU A 34 -4.50 4.85 5.10
CA LEU A 34 -5.52 3.80 4.98
C LEU A 34 -6.39 3.68 6.23
N LYS A 35 -5.88 4.04 7.41
CA LYS A 35 -6.69 4.10 8.65
C LYS A 35 -7.61 5.32 8.66
N SER A 36 -7.15 6.46 8.14
CA SER A 36 -7.89 7.73 8.07
C SER A 36 -7.82 8.35 6.66
N PRO A 37 -8.57 7.81 5.68
CA PRO A 37 -8.41 8.23 4.30
C PRO A 37 -8.95 9.66 4.08
N PRO A 38 -8.21 10.51 3.36
CA PRO A 38 -8.76 11.75 2.84
C PRO A 38 -9.85 11.45 1.81
N LYS A 39 -10.91 12.26 1.82
CA LYS A 39 -12.03 12.10 0.89
C LYS A 39 -11.57 12.22 -0.56
N GLY A 40 -11.98 11.28 -1.41
CA GLY A 40 -11.67 11.27 -2.84
C GLY A 40 -10.33 10.61 -3.19
N GLU A 41 -9.57 10.12 -2.21
CA GLU A 41 -8.29 9.43 -2.40
C GLU A 41 -8.41 7.91 -2.16
N GLU A 42 -9.60 7.40 -1.86
CA GLU A 42 -9.82 6.03 -1.39
C GLU A 42 -9.34 4.97 -2.39
N GLU A 43 -9.71 5.12 -3.66
CA GLU A 43 -9.30 4.19 -4.73
C GLU A 43 -7.80 4.27 -4.99
N PHE A 44 -7.23 5.48 -4.90
CA PHE A 44 -5.80 5.68 -5.11
C PHE A 44 -4.98 5.01 -4.00
N LEU A 45 -5.35 5.18 -2.74
CA LEU A 45 -4.68 4.51 -1.62
C LEU A 45 -4.77 2.99 -1.72
N LEU A 46 -5.92 2.46 -2.18
CA LEU A 46 -6.09 1.04 -2.45
C LEU A 46 -5.20 0.54 -3.59
N ASP A 47 -5.05 1.31 -4.66
CA ASP A 47 -4.14 0.99 -5.75
C ASP A 47 -2.68 0.95 -5.27
N LEU A 48 -2.27 1.94 -4.48
CA LEU A 48 -0.91 2.01 -3.93
C LEU A 48 -0.55 0.77 -3.10
N ILE A 49 -1.41 0.37 -2.16
CA ILE A 49 -1.11 -0.77 -1.27
C ILE A 49 -1.14 -2.10 -2.02
N VAL A 50 -1.95 -2.22 -3.08
CA VAL A 50 -2.06 -3.44 -3.88
C VAL A 50 -0.92 -3.51 -4.89
N ASN A 51 -0.73 -2.49 -5.72
CA ASN A 51 0.10 -2.56 -6.92
C ASN A 51 1.48 -1.91 -6.78
N ARG A 52 1.70 -1.08 -5.77
CA ARG A 52 2.94 -0.26 -5.67
C ARG A 52 3.90 -0.67 -4.57
N VAL A 53 3.50 -1.54 -3.65
CA VAL A 53 4.41 -2.14 -2.65
C VAL A 53 5.08 -3.39 -3.23
N PRO A 54 6.42 -3.52 -3.16
CA PRO A 54 7.12 -4.70 -3.66
C PRO A 54 6.64 -5.98 -2.96
N PRO A 55 6.61 -7.13 -3.65
CA PRO A 55 6.33 -8.42 -3.05
C PRO A 55 7.58 -9.01 -2.36
N GLY A 56 7.39 -10.09 -1.59
CA GLY A 56 8.49 -10.87 -1.02
C GLY A 56 8.94 -10.38 0.36
N VAL A 57 10.26 -10.38 0.58
CA VAL A 57 10.90 -10.10 1.89
C VAL A 57 11.45 -8.68 2.00
N ASP A 58 11.04 -7.78 1.11
CA ASP A 58 11.39 -6.36 1.19
C ASP A 58 10.81 -5.71 2.45
N GLU A 59 11.48 -4.68 2.98
CA GLU A 59 11.04 -3.97 4.17
C GLU A 59 9.63 -3.38 4.00
N ALA A 60 9.32 -2.84 2.82
CA ALA A 60 7.99 -2.34 2.49
C ALA A 60 6.94 -3.46 2.45
N ALA A 61 7.31 -4.64 1.95
CA ALA A 61 6.46 -5.82 1.97
C ALA A 61 6.14 -6.25 3.41
N TYR A 62 7.13 -6.16 4.31
CA TYR A 62 6.97 -6.45 5.74
C TYR A 62 5.98 -5.50 6.42
N VAL A 63 6.08 -4.20 6.14
CA VAL A 63 5.13 -3.18 6.65
C VAL A 63 3.71 -3.46 6.14
N LYS A 64 3.55 -3.75 4.84
CA LYS A 64 2.26 -4.13 4.25
C LYS A 64 1.69 -5.41 4.88
N ALA A 65 2.50 -6.45 5.04
CA ALA A 65 2.07 -7.71 5.62
C ALA A 65 1.65 -7.55 7.09
N GLY A 66 2.40 -6.75 7.87
CA GLY A 66 2.07 -6.43 9.25
C GLY A 66 0.72 -5.73 9.37
N PHE A 67 0.50 -4.68 8.58
CA PHE A 67 -0.77 -3.96 8.56
C PHE A 67 -1.96 -4.84 8.14
N LEU A 68 -1.81 -5.59 7.04
CA LEU A 68 -2.88 -6.48 6.56
C LEU A 68 -3.18 -7.58 7.59
N THR A 69 -2.16 -8.11 8.26
CA THR A 69 -2.35 -9.11 9.33
C THR A 69 -3.09 -8.52 10.52
N ALA A 70 -2.73 -7.31 10.96
CA ALA A 70 -3.44 -6.61 12.02
C ALA A 70 -4.92 -6.36 11.66
N LEU A 71 -5.21 -5.98 10.40
CA LEU A 71 -6.57 -5.84 9.90
C LEU A 71 -7.33 -7.18 9.91
N ALA A 72 -6.68 -8.25 9.47
CA ALA A 72 -7.28 -9.59 9.42
C ALA A 72 -7.61 -10.14 10.81
N LYS A 73 -6.83 -9.75 11.83
CA LYS A 73 -7.02 -10.12 13.24
C LYS A 73 -7.96 -9.16 14.00
N GLY A 74 -8.31 -8.02 13.42
CA GLY A 74 -9.10 -6.98 14.09
C GLY A 74 -8.30 -6.16 15.12
N GLU A 75 -6.97 -6.22 15.10
CA GLU A 75 -6.07 -5.42 15.95
C GLU A 75 -6.02 -3.95 15.48
N THR A 76 -6.30 -3.71 14.19
CA THR A 76 -6.46 -2.37 13.62
C THR A 76 -7.65 -2.34 12.67
N THR A 77 -8.11 -1.15 12.32
CA THR A 77 -9.27 -0.94 11.46
C THR A 77 -8.93 0.04 10.32
N SER A 78 -9.60 -0.14 9.19
CA SER A 78 -9.54 0.76 8.05
C SER A 78 -10.95 0.84 7.44
N PRO A 79 -11.45 2.04 7.12
CA PRO A 79 -12.73 2.17 6.42
C PRO A 79 -12.69 1.61 4.99
N LEU A 80 -11.50 1.36 4.41
CA LEU A 80 -11.34 0.93 3.01
C LEU A 80 -11.05 -0.56 2.82
N ILE A 81 -10.59 -1.23 3.90
CA ILE A 81 -10.14 -2.61 3.86
C ILE A 81 -10.80 -3.39 5.00
N THR A 82 -11.78 -4.23 4.66
CA THR A 82 -12.38 -5.17 5.60
C THR A 82 -11.42 -6.31 5.94
N PRO A 83 -11.59 -7.01 7.08
CA PRO A 83 -10.79 -8.18 7.42
C PRO A 83 -10.81 -9.27 6.33
N GLU A 84 -11.94 -9.48 5.65
CA GLU A 84 -12.08 -10.41 4.52
C GLU A 84 -11.23 -9.97 3.33
N LYS A 85 -11.31 -8.67 2.98
CA LYS A 85 -10.52 -8.09 1.89
C LYS A 85 -9.03 -8.18 2.21
N SER A 86 -8.63 -7.93 3.46
CA SER A 86 -7.24 -8.08 3.90
C SER A 86 -6.73 -9.52 3.73
N ARG A 87 -7.50 -10.51 4.22
CA ARG A 87 -7.17 -11.94 4.04
C ARG A 87 -7.09 -12.35 2.57
N ARG A 88 -7.90 -11.74 1.70
CA ARG A 88 -7.84 -11.96 0.25
C ARG A 88 -6.54 -11.39 -0.33
N ILE A 89 -6.19 -10.16 0.04
CA ILE A 89 -4.94 -9.51 -0.39
C ILE A 89 -3.75 -10.38 0.03
N ILE A 90 -3.63 -10.77 1.29
CA ILE A 90 -2.53 -11.62 1.78
C ILE A 90 -2.41 -12.92 0.97
N ARG A 91 -3.53 -13.65 0.78
CA ARG A 91 -3.54 -14.92 0.03
C ARG A 91 -3.18 -14.75 -1.44
N TYR A 92 -3.57 -13.64 -2.05
CA TYR A 92 -3.24 -13.37 -3.45
C TYR A 92 -1.72 -13.26 -3.64
N TYR A 93 -1.01 -12.55 -2.77
CA TYR A 93 0.45 -12.41 -2.88
C TYR A 93 1.21 -13.67 -2.44
N ALA A 94 0.68 -14.44 -1.49
CA ALA A 94 1.28 -15.72 -1.09
C ALA A 94 1.25 -16.78 -2.21
N ARG A 95 0.40 -16.61 -3.24
CA ARG A 95 0.33 -17.52 -4.39
C ARG A 95 1.45 -17.28 -5.42
N TRP A 96 2.14 -16.13 -5.34
CA TRP A 96 3.23 -15.75 -6.25
C TRP A 96 4.62 -15.89 -5.60
N LEU A 97 4.70 -16.58 -4.46
CA LEU A 97 5.93 -17.01 -3.79
C LEU A 97 6.04 -18.54 -3.90
#